data_AF-A0A940DXK9-F1
#
_entry.id   AF-A0A940DXK9-F1
#
_cell.length_a   1.000
_cell.length_b   1.000
_cell.length_c   1.000
_cell.angle_alpha   90.00
_cell.angle_beta   90.00
_cell.angle_gamma   90.00
#
_symmetry.space_group_name_H-M   'P 1'
#
loop_
_entity.id
_entity.type
_entity.pdbx_description
1 polymer ?
#
loop_
_entity_poly.entity_id
_entity_poly.type
_entity_poly.pdbx_seq_one_letter_code
_entity_poly.pdbx_strand_id
1 'polypeptide(L)'
;MLYVFDTVKQLPLKLDGDGYAYDLLNKEIFSYEPKSINDRYIPITRNSYNNLFASIGFYEEFKLHVFVQEINQELAKYGLYDGNDFPKPVKVTFDEANV
;
A
#
# COMPACT_ATOMS: atom_id res chain seq x y z
N MET A 1 -11.74 12.64 5.11
CA MET A 1 -11.26 11.43 4.43
C MET A 1 -9.87 11.73 3.88
N LEU A 2 -8.86 11.00 4.35
CA LEU A 2 -7.47 11.11 3.92
C LEU A 2 -7.11 9.88 3.08
N TYR A 3 -6.27 10.05 2.05
CA TYR A 3 -5.73 8.95 1.26
C TYR A 3 -4.27 8.77 1.63
N VAL A 4 -3.86 7.55 1.91
CA VAL A 4 -2.49 7.25 2.32
C VAL A 4 -1.98 6.00 1.62
N PHE A 5 -0.67 5.86 1.60
CA PHE A 5 0.00 4.62 1.27
C PHE A 5 0.59 4.03 2.55
N ASP A 6 0.21 2.79 2.87
CA ASP A 6 0.76 2.02 3.99
C ASP A 6 2.08 1.39 3.56
N THR A 7 3.20 1.88 4.09
CA THR A 7 4.54 1.40 3.69
C THR A 7 4.85 0.01 4.21
N VAL A 8 4.14 -0.46 5.25
CA VAL A 8 4.31 -1.79 5.83
C VAL A 8 3.49 -2.81 5.04
N LYS A 9 2.19 -2.54 4.87
CA LYS A 9 1.31 -3.42 4.09
C LYS A 9 1.48 -3.27 2.58
N GLN A 10 2.21 -2.25 2.13
CA GLN A 10 2.50 -2.01 0.72
C GLN A 10 1.21 -1.83 -0.11
N LEU A 11 0.26 -1.05 0.40
CA LEU A 11 -1.04 -0.84 -0.26
C LEU A 11 -1.63 0.55 0.03
N PRO A 12 -2.47 1.08 -0.88
CA PRO A 12 -3.17 2.33 -0.68
C PRO A 12 -4.42 2.14 0.21
N LEU A 13 -4.61 3.04 1.18
CA LEU A 13 -5.73 3.04 2.12
C LEU A 13 -6.52 4.35 2.06
N LYS A 14 -7.80 4.29 2.45
CA LYS A 14 -8.58 5.46 2.83
C LYS A 14 -8.68 5.50 4.35
N LEU A 15 -8.48 6.66 4.95
CA LEU A 15 -8.63 6.87 6.39
C LEU A 15 -9.79 7.84 6.65
N ASP A 16 -10.71 7.46 7.53
CA ASP A 16 -11.69 8.42 8.05
C ASP A 16 -11.12 9.23 9.23
N GLY A 17 -11.86 10.26 9.62
CA GLY A 17 -11.49 11.12 10.76
C GLY A 17 -11.77 10.47 12.12
N ASP A 18 -12.41 9.31 12.14
CA ASP A 18 -12.86 8.60 13.35
C ASP A 18 -11.89 7.48 13.75
N GLY A 19 -10.78 7.33 13.02
CA GLY A 19 -9.73 6.37 13.34
C GLY A 19 -9.89 5.02 12.65
N TYR A 20 -10.61 4.93 11.53
CA TYR A 20 -10.71 3.72 10.72
C TYR A 20 -9.98 3.84 9.38
N ALA A 21 -9.31 2.75 9.02
CA ALA A 21 -8.66 2.53 7.74
C ALA A 21 -9.46 1.52 6.93
N TYR A 22 -9.66 1.85 5.65
CA TYR A 22 -10.37 1.02 4.68
C TYR A 22 -9.39 0.47 3.66
N ASP A 23 -9.16 -0.84 3.74
CA ASP A 23 -8.44 -1.60 2.74
C ASP A 23 -9.45 -2.18 1.75
N LEU A 24 -9.65 -1.46 0.65
CA LEU A 24 -10.62 -1.86 -0.35
C LEU A 24 -10.13 -3.01 -1.24
N LEU A 25 -8.81 -3.29 -1.29
CA LEU A 25 -8.27 -4.40 -2.06
C LEU A 25 -8.63 -5.71 -1.35
N ASN A 26 -8.38 -5.76 -0.04
CA ASN A 26 -8.67 -6.93 0.78
C ASN A 26 -10.10 -6.96 1.33
N LYS A 27 -10.88 -5.90 1.12
CA LYS A 27 -12.25 -5.70 1.66
C LYS A 27 -12.29 -5.74 3.20
N GLU A 28 -11.28 -5.14 3.81
CA GLU A 28 -11.11 -5.09 5.27
C GLU A 28 -11.28 -3.66 5.80
N ILE A 29 -11.75 -3.57 7.05
CA ILE A 29 -11.80 -2.33 7.83
C ILE A 29 -11.14 -2.60 9.16
N PHE A 30 -10.21 -1.75 9.56
CA PHE A 30 -9.51 -1.86 10.85
C PHE A 30 -9.28 -0.49 11.47
N SER A 31 -9.15 -0.44 12.79
CA SER A 31 -8.81 0.80 13.49
C SER A 31 -7.33 1.15 13.28
N TYR A 32 -7.03 2.43 13.20
CA TYR A 32 -5.67 2.97 13.18
C TYR A 32 -5.55 4.07 14.23
N GLU A 33 -4.33 4.26 14.76
CA GLU A 33 -4.06 5.37 15.66
C GLU A 33 -3.71 6.63 14.85
N PRO A 34 -4.41 7.76 15.01
CA PRO A 34 -4.07 8.99 14.28
C PRO A 34 -2.65 9.49 14.51
N LYS A 35 -2.06 9.18 15.68
CA LYS A 35 -0.65 9.50 15.97
C LYS A 35 0.34 8.71 15.11
N SER A 36 -0.05 7.55 14.59
CA SER A 36 0.80 6.68 13.76
C SER A 36 0.88 7.10 12.29
N ILE A 37 0.16 8.17 11.89
CA ILE A 37 0.17 8.68 10.52
C ILE A 37 1.59 8.97 10.03
N ASN A 38 2.42 9.64 10.84
CA ASN A 38 3.71 10.13 10.37
C ASN A 38 4.76 9.04 10.11
N ASP A 39 4.62 7.87 10.75
CA ASP A 39 5.66 6.83 10.71
C ASP A 39 5.36 5.69 9.72
N ARG A 40 4.07 5.45 9.43
CA ARG A 40 3.61 4.31 8.60
C ARG A 40 2.88 4.75 7.33
N TYR A 41 2.16 5.86 7.40
CA TYR A 41 1.19 6.24 6.38
C TYR A 41 1.68 7.47 5.63
N ILE A 42 2.05 7.29 4.37
CA ILE A 42 2.47 8.41 3.52
C ILE A 42 1.23 9.01 2.88
N PRO A 43 0.88 10.28 3.13
CA PRO A 43 -0.26 10.91 2.47
C PRO A 43 -0.08 10.95 0.95
N ILE A 44 -1.11 10.56 0.21
CA ILE A 44 -1.13 10.55 -1.25
C ILE A 44 -2.36 11.30 -1.79
N THR A 45 -2.33 11.65 -3.07
CA THR A 45 -3.50 12.26 -3.71
C THR A 45 -4.57 11.20 -3.97
N ARG A 46 -5.84 11.63 -4.11
CA ARG A 46 -6.93 10.73 -4.54
C ARG A 46 -6.64 10.06 -5.89
N ASN A 47 -5.98 10.76 -6.81
CA ASN A 47 -5.64 10.20 -8.12
C ASN A 47 -4.58 9.10 -7.98
N SER A 48 -3.49 9.35 -7.23
CA SER A 48 -2.49 8.32 -6.96
C SER A 48 -3.07 7.15 -6.18
N TYR A 49 -3.99 7.38 -5.25
CA TYR A 49 -4.74 6.30 -4.60
C TYR A 49 -5.47 5.41 -5.62
N ASN A 50 -6.23 6.00 -6.54
CA ASN A 50 -6.98 5.23 -7.54
C ASN A 50 -6.05 4.48 -8.49
N ASN A 51 -4.94 5.10 -8.92
CA ASN A 51 -3.96 4.47 -9.80
C ASN A 51 -3.29 3.29 -9.09
N LEU A 52 -2.76 3.49 -7.88
CA LEU A 52 -2.15 2.43 -7.08
C LEU A 52 -3.15 1.30 -6.80
N PHE A 53 -4.40 1.63 -6.46
CA PHE A 53 -5.45 0.65 -6.21
C PHE A 53 -5.70 -0.23 -7.45
N ALA A 54 -5.85 0.39 -8.63
CA ALA A 54 -6.07 -0.34 -9.87
C ALA A 54 -4.84 -1.19 -10.26
N SER A 55 -3.65 -0.61 -10.30
CA SER A 55 -2.44 -1.30 -10.74
C SER A 55 -2.04 -2.42 -9.77
N ILE A 56 -2.17 -2.24 -8.45
CA ILE A 56 -1.94 -3.32 -7.47
C ILE A 56 -2.99 -4.42 -7.65
N GLY A 57 -4.27 -4.08 -7.74
CA GLY A 57 -5.33 -5.07 -7.95
C GLY A 57 -5.13 -5.89 -9.23
N PHE A 58 -4.80 -5.24 -10.34
CA PHE A 58 -4.51 -5.92 -11.60
C PHE A 58 -3.21 -6.74 -11.56
N TYR A 59 -2.18 -6.25 -10.85
CA TYR A 59 -0.99 -7.05 -10.61
C TYR A 59 -1.32 -8.32 -9.79
N GLU A 60 -2.16 -8.19 -8.76
CA GLU A 60 -2.57 -9.34 -7.95
C GLU A 60 -3.32 -10.40 -8.75
N GLU A 61 -4.18 -9.98 -9.67
CA GLU A 61 -4.99 -10.85 -10.52
C GLU A 61 -4.17 -11.47 -11.67
N PHE A 62 -3.39 -10.66 -12.40
CA PHE A 62 -2.79 -11.07 -13.67
C PHE A 62 -1.27 -11.30 -13.62
N LYS A 63 -0.58 -10.84 -12.57
CA LYS A 63 0.89 -10.95 -12.40
C LYS A 63 1.71 -10.39 -13.57
N LEU A 64 1.19 -9.38 -14.27
CA LEU A 64 1.88 -8.76 -15.42
C LEU A 64 2.85 -7.66 -14.98
N HIS A 65 4.05 -7.66 -15.58
CA HIS A 65 5.11 -6.70 -15.24
C HIS A 65 4.78 -5.23 -15.58
N VAL A 66 3.86 -4.98 -16.52
CA VAL A 66 3.41 -3.60 -16.82
C VAL A 66 2.85 -2.90 -15.58
N PHE A 67 2.12 -3.65 -14.73
CA PHE A 67 1.53 -3.08 -13.52
C PHE A 67 2.59 -2.78 -12.45
N VAL A 68 3.70 -3.54 -12.39
CA VAL A 68 4.85 -3.22 -11.54
C VAL A 68 5.44 -1.86 -11.93
N GLN A 69 5.58 -1.60 -13.22
CA GLN A 69 6.10 -0.30 -13.71
C GLN A 69 5.16 0.85 -13.34
N GLU A 70 3.85 0.68 -13.51
CA GLU A 70 2.85 1.67 -13.12
C GLU A 70 2.89 1.96 -11.61
N ILE A 71 2.99 0.92 -10.78
CA ILE A 71 3.10 1.08 -9.33
C ILE A 71 4.37 1.84 -8.96
N ASN A 72 5.53 1.44 -9.51
CA ASN A 72 6.81 2.11 -9.27
C ASN A 72 6.76 3.59 -9.67
N GLN A 73 6.13 3.92 -10.80
CA GLN A 73 5.97 5.30 -11.27
C GLN A 73 5.11 6.14 -10.32
N GLU A 74 4.04 5.58 -9.76
CA GLU A 74 3.25 6.28 -8.75
C GLU A 74 4.02 6.46 -7.44
N LEU A 75 4.73 5.43 -6.96
CA LEU A 75 5.53 5.50 -5.73
C LEU A 75 6.69 6.48 -5.82
N ALA A 76 7.30 6.62 -7.01
CA ALA A 76 8.37 7.58 -7.26
C ALA A 76 7.95 9.04 -7.00
N LYS A 77 6.67 9.39 -7.22
CA LYS A 77 6.15 10.76 -6.95
C LYS A 77 6.24 11.15 -5.47
N TYR A 78 6.30 10.14 -4.60
CA TYR A 78 6.34 10.30 -3.14
C TYR A 78 7.72 9.95 -2.56
N GLY A 79 8.73 9.69 -3.40
CA GLY A 79 10.05 9.27 -2.95
C GLY A 79 10.07 7.87 -2.33
N LEU A 80 9.06 7.02 -2.62
CA LEU A 80 8.93 5.67 -2.07
C LEU A 80 9.52 4.58 -2.98
N TYR A 81 10.00 4.97 -4.16
CA TYR A 81 10.70 4.09 -5.08
C TYR A 81 12.21 4.31 -4.97
N ASP A 82 12.94 3.28 -4.55
CA ASP A 82 14.40 3.30 -4.34
C ASP A 82 15.20 2.68 -5.50
N GLY A 83 14.54 2.40 -6.63
CA GLY A 83 15.14 1.73 -7.78
C GLY A 83 14.99 0.20 -7.78
N ASN A 84 14.43 -0.39 -6.71
CA ASN A 84 14.06 -1.80 -6.68
C ASN A 84 12.55 -1.97 -6.96
N ASP A 85 12.20 -3.03 -7.69
CA ASP A 85 10.81 -3.32 -8.07
C ASP A 85 9.89 -3.52 -6.87
N PHE A 86 8.74 -2.84 -6.91
CA PHE A 86 7.60 -3.02 -6.01
C PHE A 86 6.53 -3.96 -6.63
N PRO A 87 5.79 -4.78 -5.85
CA PRO A 87 5.88 -4.94 -4.40
C PRO A 87 7.16 -5.67 -4.01
N LYS A 88 7.82 -5.19 -2.96
CA LYS A 88 8.97 -5.91 -2.40
C LYS A 88 8.45 -7.27 -1.93
N PRO A 89 9.08 -8.40 -2.34
CA PRO A 89 8.66 -9.70 -1.86
C PRO A 89 8.64 -9.66 -0.33
N VAL A 90 7.46 -9.93 0.25
CA VAL A 90 7.35 -10.12 1.70
C VAL A 90 8.20 -11.34 1.99
N LYS A 91 9.37 -11.16 2.63
CA LYS A 91 10.08 -12.29 3.21
C LYS A 91 9.13 -12.89 4.24
N VAL A 92 8.51 -14.01 3.92
CA VAL A 92 7.86 -14.86 4.90
C VAL A 92 8.99 -15.43 5.75
N THR A 93 9.30 -14.76 6.86
CA THR A 93 10.07 -15.39 7.93
C THR A 93 9.14 -16.39 8.58
N PHE A 94 9.27 -17.66 8.21
CA PHE A 94 8.79 -18.72 9.06
C PHE A 94 9.67 -18.65 10.32
N ASP A 95 9.12 -18.20 11.43
CA ASP A 95 9.75 -18.46 12.72
C ASP A 95 9.78 -19.99 12.86
N GLU A 96 10.93 -20.60 12.60
CA GLU A 96 11.21 -22.03 12.80
C GLU A 96 11.12 -22.44 14.28
N ALA A 97 10.56 -21.61 15.16
CA ALA A 97 10.38 -21.88 16.58
C ALA A 97 9.08 -22.66 16.90
N ASN A 98 8.26 -23.04 15.91
CA ASN A 98 6.99 -23.76 16.14
C ASN A 98 6.70 -24.88 15.11
N VAL A 99 7.72 -25.64 14.69
CA VAL A 99 7.52 -26.96 14.07
C VAL A 99 8.01 -28.05 15.01
#